data_AF-A0A368FEU9-F1
#
_entry.id   AF-A0A368FEU9-F1
#
_cell.length_a   1.000
_cell.length_b   1.000
_cell.length_c   1.000
_cell.angle_alpha   90.00
_cell.angle_beta   90.00
_cell.angle_gamma   90.00
#
_symmetry.space_group_name_H-M   'P 1'
#
loop_
_entity.id
_entity.type
_entity.pdbx_description
1 polymer ?
#
loop_
_entity_poly.entity_id
_entity_poly.type
_entity_poly.pdbx_seq_one_letter_code
_entity_poly.pdbx_strand_id
1 'polypeptide(L)'
;MIPNGCGMVMAHYRPQYTECISKWIKRLSWAAMIVISAFAIYANYYIFWLITWPIVLCGCALPWLGYLTALFVAMAFKQTFKDCITIAIETGIQNIGW
;
A
#
# COMPACT_ATOMS: atom_id res chain seq x y z
N MET A 1 -13.07 -1.14 -9.38
CA MET A 1 -12.78 -1.99 -10.56
C MET A 1 -12.92 -1.24 -11.88
N ILE A 2 -13.93 -0.37 -12.04
CA ILE A 2 -14.13 0.50 -13.22
C ILE A 2 -12.87 1.34 -13.59
N PRO A 3 -12.15 1.98 -12.64
CA PRO A 3 -11.00 2.80 -12.98
C PRO A 3 -9.82 2.00 -13.56
N ASN A 4 -9.56 0.82 -13.00
CA ASN A 4 -8.45 -0.05 -13.42
C ASN A 4 -8.69 -0.62 -14.82
N GLY A 5 -9.94 -0.99 -15.13
CA GLY A 5 -10.33 -1.47 -16.48
C GLY A 5 -10.12 -0.40 -17.55
N CYS A 6 -10.60 0.82 -17.30
CA CYS A 6 -10.38 1.94 -18.22
C CYS A 6 -8.89 2.26 -18.40
N GLY A 7 -8.09 2.19 -17.32
CA GLY A 7 -6.64 2.39 -17.39
C GLY A 7 -5.94 1.36 -18.28
N MET A 8 -6.29 0.07 -18.15
CA MET A 8 -5.71 -1.01 -18.97
C MET A 8 -6.09 -0.88 -20.45
N VAL A 9 -7.35 -0.56 -20.76
CA VAL A 9 -7.81 -0.34 -22.13
C VAL A 9 -7.08 0.86 -22.76
N MET A 10 -6.96 1.97 -22.03
CA MET A 10 -6.27 3.15 -22.53
C MET A 10 -4.76 2.91 -22.74
N ALA A 11 -4.12 2.14 -21.86
CA ALA A 11 -2.72 1.73 -22.01
C ALA A 11 -2.50 0.84 -23.24
N HIS A 12 -3.46 -0.01 -23.61
CA HIS A 12 -3.38 -0.87 -24.78
C HIS A 12 -3.57 -0.10 -26.10
N TYR A 13 -4.57 0.78 -26.18
CA TYR A 13 -4.88 1.50 -27.42
C TYR A 13 -4.01 2.73 -27.67
N ARG A 14 -3.46 3.35 -26.62
CA ARG A 14 -2.72 4.62 -26.71
C ARG A 14 -1.51 4.67 -25.75
N PRO A 15 -0.52 3.76 -25.91
CA PRO A 15 0.65 3.67 -25.02
C PRO A 15 1.51 4.95 -25.01
N GLN A 16 1.49 5.73 -26.08
CA GLN A 16 2.26 6.98 -26.23
C GLN A 16 1.91 8.03 -25.17
N TYR A 17 0.66 8.07 -24.69
CA TYR A 17 0.23 9.03 -23.66
C TYR A 17 0.34 8.44 -22.24
N THR A 18 0.51 7.13 -22.11
CA THR A 18 0.52 6.44 -20.82
C THR A 18 1.67 6.89 -19.92
N GLU A 19 2.84 7.21 -20.47
CA GLU A 19 3.96 7.72 -19.66
C GLU A 19 3.70 9.10 -19.07
N CYS A 20 3.13 10.02 -19.87
CA CYS A 20 2.76 11.36 -19.40
C CYS A 20 1.63 11.29 -18.35
N ILE A 21 0.60 10.50 -18.63
CA ILE A 21 -0.54 10.31 -17.72
C ILE A 21 -0.09 9.64 -16.42
N SER A 22 0.77 8.62 -16.48
CA SER A 22 1.30 7.92 -15.30
C SER A 22 2.09 8.85 -14.38
N LYS A 23 2.91 9.77 -14.93
CA LYS A 23 3.62 10.78 -14.14
C LYS A 23 2.65 11.70 -13.39
N TRP A 24 1.58 12.14 -14.04
CA TRP A 24 0.55 12.97 -13.42
C TRP A 24 -0.27 12.21 -12.38
N ILE A 25 -0.70 10.99 -12.68
CA ILE A 25 -1.42 10.14 -11.73
C ILE A 25 -0.56 9.90 -10.48
N LYS A 26 0.73 9.57 -10.62
CA LYS A 26 1.63 9.39 -9.47
C LYS A 26 1.72 10.63 -8.59
N ARG A 27 1.82 11.83 -9.19
CA ARG A 27 1.81 13.11 -8.45
C ARG A 27 0.48 13.35 -7.74
N LEU A 28 -0.63 13.10 -8.42
CA LEU A 28 -1.98 13.27 -7.86
C LEU A 28 -2.23 12.29 -6.71
N SER A 29 -1.82 11.02 -6.85
CA SER A 29 -1.91 10.02 -5.79
C SER A 29 -1.09 10.41 -4.56
N TRP A 30 0.12 10.93 -4.76
CA TRP A 30 0.93 11.47 -3.66
C TRP A 30 0.25 12.66 -2.96
N ALA A 31 -0.30 13.59 -3.73
CA ALA A 31 -1.04 14.73 -3.19
C ALA A 31 -2.29 14.28 -2.40
N ALA A 32 -3.08 13.36 -2.97
CA ALA A 32 -4.26 12.80 -2.32
C ALA A 32 -3.89 12.08 -1.02
N MET A 33 -2.82 11.29 -1.02
CA MET A 33 -2.34 10.59 0.18
C MET A 33 -1.99 11.57 1.31
N ILE A 34 -1.33 12.68 0.99
CA ILE A 34 -1.01 13.71 1.98
C ILE A 34 -2.28 14.36 2.52
N VAL A 35 -3.23 14.73 1.64
CA VAL A 35 -4.48 15.38 2.04
C VAL A 35 -5.33 14.47 2.93
N ILE A 36 -5.48 13.20 2.54
CA ILE A 36 -6.25 12.22 3.31
C ILE A 36 -5.57 11.96 4.66
N SER A 37 -4.24 11.83 4.69
CA SER A 37 -3.50 11.65 5.95
C SER A 37 -3.66 12.86 6.87
N ALA A 38 -3.54 14.08 6.36
CA ALA A 38 -3.71 15.30 7.14
C ALA A 38 -5.14 15.44 7.68
N PHE A 39 -6.14 15.13 6.85
CA PHE A 39 -7.54 15.09 7.26
C PHE A 39 -7.80 14.03 8.33
N ALA A 40 -7.23 12.83 8.19
CA ALA A 40 -7.36 11.75 9.16
C ALA A 40 -6.77 12.15 10.53
N ILE A 41 -5.61 12.81 10.55
CA ILE A 41 -4.98 13.35 11.76
C ILE A 41 -5.87 14.41 12.41
N TYR A 42 -6.44 15.32 11.62
CA TYR A 42 -7.32 16.38 12.13
C TYR A 42 -8.62 15.83 12.71
N ALA A 43 -9.30 14.94 11.98
CA ALA A 43 -10.57 14.34 12.41
C ALA A 43 -10.40 13.44 13.64
N ASN A 44 -9.26 12.76 13.76
CA ASN A 44 -8.94 11.87 14.88
C ASN A 44 -7.94 12.49 15.87
N TYR A 45 -7.92 13.82 16.00
CA TYR A 45 -6.99 14.50 16.90
C TYR A 45 -7.09 13.99 18.35
N TYR A 46 -8.28 13.54 18.77
CA TYR A 46 -8.50 12.95 20.09
C TYR A 46 -7.73 11.62 20.30
N ILE A 47 -7.45 10.85 19.24
CA ILE A 47 -6.75 9.57 19.34
C ILE A 47 -5.31 9.78 19.80
N PHE A 48 -4.66 10.90 19.44
CA PHE A 48 -3.29 11.19 19.89
C PHE A 48 -3.16 11.30 21.41
N TRP A 49 -4.22 11.67 22.12
CA TRP A 49 -4.25 11.68 23.58
C TRP A 49 -4.46 10.28 24.19
N LEU A 50 -5.03 9.35 23.42
CA LEU A 50 -5.21 7.95 23.78
C LEU A 50 -4.04 7.05 23.32
N ILE A 51 -3.12 7.55 22.50
CA ILE A 51 -1.94 6.80 22.05
C ILE A 51 -1.02 6.58 23.25
N THR A 52 -1.04 5.36 23.77
CA THR A 52 -0.06 4.84 24.71
C THR A 52 1.04 4.11 23.95
N TRP A 53 2.26 4.06 24.49
CA TRP A 53 3.40 3.33 23.91
C TRP A 53 3.09 1.93 23.35
N PRO A 54 2.25 1.07 23.99
CA PRO A 54 1.89 -0.23 23.44
C PRO A 54 1.15 -0.14 22.10
N ILE A 55 0.31 0.87 21.90
CA ILE A 55 -0.45 1.05 20.65
C ILE A 55 0.49 1.38 19.49
N VAL A 56 1.51 2.21 19.75
CA VAL A 56 2.55 2.51 18.75
C VAL A 56 3.33 1.25 18.40
N LEU A 57 3.72 0.45 19.41
CA LEU A 57 4.43 -0.81 19.19
C LEU A 57 3.58 -1.82 18.40
N CYS A 58 2.29 -1.97 18.73
CA CYS A 58 1.37 -2.82 17.97
C CYS A 58 1.20 -2.32 16.52
N GLY A 59 1.07 -1.00 16.33
CA GLY A 59 1.00 -0.37 15.01
C GLY A 59 2.22 -0.67 14.14
N CYS A 60 3.42 -0.61 14.71
CA CYS A 60 4.66 -0.95 14.01
C CYS A 60 4.86 -2.48 13.84
N ALA A 61 4.39 -3.28 14.79
CA ALA A 61 4.49 -4.73 14.74
C ALA A 61 3.57 -5.35 13.68
N LEU A 62 2.41 -4.73 13.41
CA LEU A 62 1.43 -5.21 12.42
C LEU A 62 2.05 -5.45 11.02
N PRO A 63 2.75 -4.47 10.39
CA PRO A 63 3.45 -4.71 9.13
C PRO A 63 4.52 -5.80 9.25
N TRP A 64 5.33 -5.79 10.32
CA TRP A 64 6.42 -6.75 10.51
C TRP A 64 5.91 -8.19 10.63
N LEU A 65 4.81 -8.39 11.35
CA LEU A 65 4.13 -9.67 11.43
C LEU A 65 3.53 -10.07 10.07
N GLY A 66 3.00 -9.11 9.30
CA GLY A 66 2.55 -9.34 7.93
C GLY A 66 3.67 -9.85 7.01
N TYR A 67 4.84 -9.20 7.02
CA TYR A 67 6.00 -9.66 6.25
C TYR A 67 6.46 -11.06 6.68
N LEU A 68 6.60 -11.28 8.00
CA LEU A 68 7.09 -12.55 8.55
C LEU A 68 6.14 -13.71 8.23
N THR A 69 4.84 -13.52 8.47
CA THR A 69 3.82 -14.56 8.21
C THR A 69 3.78 -14.93 6.73
N ALA A 70 3.82 -13.94 5.83
CA ALA A 70 3.86 -14.18 4.40
C ALA A 70 5.12 -14.92 3.93
N LEU A 71 6.29 -14.58 4.50
CA LEU A 71 7.55 -15.28 4.25
C LEU A 71 7.49 -16.75 4.70
N PHE A 72 6.99 -17.00 5.91
CA PHE A 72 6.82 -18.36 6.43
C PHE A 72 5.85 -19.19 5.60
N VAL A 73 4.74 -18.60 5.18
CA VAL A 73 3.77 -19.25 4.29
C VAL A 73 4.42 -19.58 2.94
N ALA A 74 5.08 -18.62 2.29
CA ALA A 74 5.74 -18.86 1.00
C ALA A 74 6.84 -19.95 1.08
N MET A 75 7.60 -19.97 2.18
CA MET A 75 8.58 -21.03 2.47
C MET A 75 7.92 -22.39 2.68
N ALA A 76 6.77 -22.45 3.38
CA ALA A 76 6.03 -23.70 3.58
C ALA A 76 5.53 -24.29 2.24
N PHE A 77 5.18 -23.43 1.28
CA PHE A 77 4.83 -23.83 -0.09
C PHE A 77 6.04 -24.10 -1.00
N LYS A 78 7.25 -24.14 -0.44
CA LYS A 78 8.52 -24.39 -1.15
C LYS A 78 8.74 -23.48 -2.36
N GLN A 79 8.30 -22.22 -2.27
CA GLN A 79 8.57 -21.22 -3.30
C GLN A 79 10.07 -20.87 -3.35
N THR A 80 10.53 -20.40 -4.50
CA THR A 80 11.91 -19.92 -4.66
C THR A 80 12.15 -18.74 -3.72
N PHE A 81 13.36 -18.57 -3.20
CA PHE A 81 13.68 -17.46 -2.28
C PHE A 81 13.28 -16.07 -2.84
N LYS A 82 13.43 -15.89 -4.16
CA LYS A 82 12.99 -14.68 -4.87
C LYS A 82 11.48 -14.46 -4.76
N ASP A 83 10.69 -15.50 -4.97
CA ASP A 83 9.22 -15.44 -4.92
C ASP A 83 8.73 -15.28 -3.48
N CYS A 84 9.39 -15.91 -2.51
CA CYS A 84 9.11 -15.69 -1.09
C CYS A 84 9.26 -14.22 -0.67
N ILE A 85 10.32 -13.54 -1.13
CA ILE A 85 10.51 -12.11 -0.86
C ILE A 85 9.41 -11.29 -1.52
N THR A 86 9.07 -11.58 -2.77
CA THR A 86 7.98 -10.87 -3.48
C THR A 86 6.65 -11.03 -2.76
N ILE A 87 6.28 -12.26 -2.39
CA ILE A 87 5.03 -12.55 -1.66
C ILE A 87 5.02 -11.83 -0.29
N ALA A 88 6.15 -11.81 0.41
CA ALA A 88 6.25 -11.09 1.67
C ALA A 88 6.06 -9.58 1.49
N ILE A 89 6.64 -8.99 0.44
CA ILE A 89 6.49 -7.56 0.14
C ILE A 89 5.05 -7.22 -0.23
N GLU A 90 4.42 -8.00 -1.11
CA GLU A 90 3.02 -7.79 -1.51
C GLU A 90 2.04 -7.95 -0.35
N THR A 91 2.32 -8.87 0.58
CA THR A 91 1.44 -9.10 1.73
C THR A 91 1.66 -8.07 2.84
N GLY A 92 2.90 -7.67 3.09
CA GLY A 92 3.24 -6.70 4.13
C GLY A 92 2.96 -5.24 3.73
N ILE A 93 3.10 -4.90 2.45
CA ILE A 93 2.67 -3.61 1.89
C ILE A 93 1.23 -3.74 1.41
N GLN A 94 0.30 -3.59 2.34
CA GLN A 94 -1.11 -3.50 1.99
C GLN A 94 -1.44 -2.11 1.45
N ASN A 95 -2.25 -2.03 0.39
CA ASN A 95 -2.87 -0.77 -0.02
C ASN A 95 -3.96 -0.40 0.99
N ILE A 96 -3.54 0.21 2.10
CA ILE A 96 -4.40 0.72 3.19
C ILE A 96 -5.01 2.09 2.88
N GLY A 97 -4.76 2.65 1.69
CA GLY A 97 -5.39 3.87 1.23
C GLY A 97 -6.84 3.59 0.81
N TRP A 98 -7.76 3.73 1.77
CA TRP A 98 -9.20 3.75 1.54
C TRP A 98 -9.69 5.17 1.28
#